data_AF-A0A7S3Z453-F1
#
_entry.id   AF-A0A7S3Z453-F1
#
_cell.length_a   1.000
_cell.length_b   1.000
_cell.length_c   1.000
_cell.angle_alpha   90.00
_cell.angle_beta   90.00
_cell.angle_gamma   90.00
#
_symmetry.space_group_name_H-M   'P 1'
#
loop_
_entity.id
_entity.type
_entity.pdbx_description
1 polymer ?
#
loop_
_entity_poly.entity_id
_entity_poly.type
_entity_poly.pdbx_seq_one_letter_code
_entity_poly.pdbx_strand_id
1 'polypeptide(L)'
;LSQEIPRSEAVAFAQRARAVAQEISCNLQMELCGSFRRGRERAGDIDLMFWDASLRPGERRELLGPLIRALKKDGLLTHILTGPAEERSCSSGKDNVEEDSKPRKLEAKPNRWGGVAIFPGEQTSSCCMAIGMLPKERGGLGIHRRVDVRVCHPSALPFQLLHFSSGKEFNQAYLNPT
;
A
#
# COMPACT_ATOMS: atom_id res chain seq x y z
N LEU A 1 1.83 9.02 -15.74
CA LEU A 1 0.98 9.36 -14.56
C LEU A 1 0.82 10.88 -14.37
N SER A 2 1.05 11.70 -15.38
CA SER A 2 1.22 13.16 -15.24
C SER A 2 -0.07 13.99 -15.09
N GLN A 3 -1.21 13.33 -14.84
CA GLN A 3 -2.49 13.99 -14.63
C GLN A 3 -2.88 13.88 -13.16
N GLU A 4 -3.36 14.99 -12.60
CA GLU A 4 -3.91 14.98 -11.25
C GLU A 4 -5.17 14.10 -11.18
N ILE A 5 -5.26 13.35 -10.10
CA ILE A 5 -6.34 12.43 -9.76
C ILE A 5 -7.43 13.23 -9.05
N PRO A 6 -8.66 13.30 -9.58
CA PRO A 6 -9.80 13.85 -8.87
C PRO A 6 -10.14 13.04 -7.61
N ARG A 7 -10.65 13.71 -6.57
CA ARG A 7 -11.12 13.04 -5.35
C ARG A 7 -12.15 11.95 -5.63
N SER A 8 -13.08 12.18 -6.55
CA SER A 8 -14.11 11.19 -6.90
C SER A 8 -13.50 9.87 -7.36
N GLU A 9 -12.42 9.92 -8.15
CA GLU A 9 -11.69 8.72 -8.55
C GLU A 9 -10.98 8.05 -7.37
N ALA A 10 -10.31 8.83 -6.51
CA ALA A 10 -9.65 8.29 -5.33
C ALA A 10 -10.63 7.62 -4.34
N VAL A 11 -11.82 8.20 -4.16
CA VAL A 11 -12.90 7.63 -3.35
C VAL A 11 -13.42 6.34 -3.97
N ALA A 12 -13.68 6.31 -5.29
CA ALA A 12 -14.11 5.09 -5.98
C ALA A 12 -13.06 3.97 -5.86
N PHE A 13 -11.77 4.31 -6.00
CA PHE A 13 -10.67 3.37 -5.80
C PHE A 13 -10.67 2.83 -4.37
N ALA A 14 -10.78 3.70 -3.38
CA ALA A 14 -10.77 3.32 -1.97
C ALA A 14 -11.98 2.43 -1.61
N GLN A 15 -13.17 2.70 -2.15
CA GLN A 15 -14.35 1.86 -1.94
C GLN A 15 -14.12 0.44 -2.47
N ARG A 16 -13.56 0.30 -3.67
CA ARG A 16 -13.27 -1.01 -4.26
C ARG A 16 -12.17 -1.74 -3.50
N ALA A 17 -11.09 -1.05 -3.13
CA ALA A 17 -10.02 -1.62 -2.32
C ALA A 17 -10.52 -2.07 -0.93
N ARG A 18 -11.48 -1.34 -0.34
CA ARG A 18 -12.12 -1.74 0.92
C ARG A 18 -12.95 -3.01 0.75
N ALA A 19 -13.72 -3.14 -0.32
CA ALA A 19 -14.49 -4.35 -0.59
C ALA A 19 -13.58 -5.58 -0.72
N VAL A 20 -12.48 -5.46 -1.48
CA VAL A 20 -11.48 -6.53 -1.62
C VAL A 20 -10.83 -6.87 -0.27
N ALA A 21 -10.51 -5.86 0.54
CA ALA A 21 -9.94 -6.09 1.88
C ALA A 21 -10.90 -6.83 2.82
N GLN A 22 -12.20 -6.57 2.71
CA GLN A 22 -13.23 -7.25 3.50
C GLN A 22 -13.40 -8.73 3.12
N GLU A 23 -13.05 -9.12 1.89
CA GLU A 23 -12.98 -10.53 1.48
C GLU A 23 -11.83 -11.28 2.17
N ILE A 24 -10.77 -10.57 2.58
CA ILE A 24 -9.64 -11.16 3.32
C ILE A 24 -10.00 -11.33 4.79
N SER A 25 -10.56 -10.29 5.41
CA SER A 25 -10.97 -10.29 6.82
C SER A 25 -12.02 -9.21 7.03
N CYS A 26 -13.12 -9.55 7.70
CA CYS A 26 -14.13 -8.56 8.10
C CYS A 26 -13.62 -7.53 9.13
N ASN A 27 -12.49 -7.82 9.79
CA ASN A 27 -11.83 -6.92 10.75
C ASN A 27 -10.80 -5.99 10.09
N LEU A 28 -10.50 -6.20 8.80
CA LEU A 28 -9.51 -5.39 8.09
C LEU A 28 -10.10 -4.01 7.79
N GLN A 29 -9.56 -3.00 8.46
CA GLN A 29 -9.95 -1.60 8.30
C GLN A 29 -9.04 -0.89 7.30
N MET A 30 -9.58 0.18 6.69
CA MET A 30 -8.86 0.98 5.71
C MET A 30 -9.31 2.44 5.65
N GLU A 31 -8.34 3.33 5.44
CA GLU A 31 -8.53 4.77 5.24
C GLU A 31 -7.78 5.28 4.00
N LEU A 32 -8.40 6.23 3.30
CA LEU A 32 -7.78 7.03 2.25
C LEU A 32 -6.97 8.16 2.91
N CYS A 33 -5.66 8.16 2.71
CA CYS A 33 -4.71 9.00 3.41
C CYS A 33 -4.15 10.13 2.51
N GLY A 34 -2.97 10.62 2.86
CA GLY A 34 -2.22 11.55 2.02
C GLY A 34 -2.93 12.87 1.77
N SER A 35 -2.79 13.37 0.55
CA SER A 35 -3.37 14.65 0.14
C SER A 35 -4.89 14.68 0.21
N PHE A 36 -5.55 13.55 -0.05
CA PHE A 36 -7.01 13.47 -0.01
C PHE A 36 -7.55 13.57 1.42
N ARG A 37 -6.87 12.98 2.40
CA ARG A 37 -7.23 13.13 3.82
C ARG A 37 -7.12 14.56 4.32
N ARG A 38 -6.23 15.36 3.74
CA ARG A 38 -6.11 16.82 4.01
C ARG A 38 -7.16 17.67 3.31
N GLY A 39 -8.11 17.06 2.60
CA GLY A 39 -9.16 17.81 1.91
C GLY A 39 -8.75 18.37 0.55
N ARG A 40 -7.71 17.85 -0.12
CA ARG A 40 -7.45 18.22 -1.52
C ARG A 40 -8.46 17.59 -2.49
N GLU A 41 -8.93 18.36 -3.46
CA GLU A 41 -9.79 17.86 -4.55
C GLU A 41 -9.01 17.10 -5.61
N ARG A 42 -7.71 17.36 -5.70
CA ARG A 42 -6.80 16.80 -6.71
C ARG A 42 -5.44 16.44 -6.08
N ALA A 43 -4.85 15.32 -6.49
CA ALA A 43 -3.54 14.86 -6.03
C ALA A 43 -2.81 14.04 -7.12
N GLY A 44 -1.52 13.75 -6.92
CA GLY A 44 -0.73 12.96 -7.89
C GLY A 44 -0.92 11.45 -7.78
N ASP A 45 -1.40 10.96 -6.63
CA ASP A 45 -1.45 9.56 -6.26
C ASP A 45 -2.54 9.27 -5.21
N ILE A 46 -2.80 7.99 -5.00
CA ILE A 46 -3.79 7.49 -4.03
C ILE A 46 -3.04 6.78 -2.91
N ASP A 47 -3.15 7.32 -1.71
CA ASP A 47 -2.53 6.79 -0.49
C ASP A 47 -3.54 5.97 0.31
N LEU A 48 -3.28 4.68 0.53
CA LEU A 48 -4.17 3.79 1.28
C LEU A 48 -3.45 3.21 2.51
N MET A 49 -4.09 3.34 3.68
CA MET A 49 -3.61 2.74 4.93
C MET A 49 -4.56 1.64 5.39
N PHE A 50 -4.02 0.47 5.69
CA PHE A 50 -4.74 -0.70 6.18
C PHE A 50 -4.24 -1.11 7.56
N TRP A 51 -5.16 -1.56 8.41
CA TRP A 51 -4.82 -2.13 9.71
C TRP A 51 -5.93 -3.09 10.16
N ASP A 52 -5.55 -4.09 10.95
CA ASP A 52 -6.51 -5.03 11.55
C ASP A 52 -6.14 -5.21 13.03
N ALA A 53 -7.02 -4.80 13.95
CA ALA A 53 -6.74 -4.88 15.39
C ALA A 53 -6.76 -6.31 15.93
N SER A 54 -7.36 -7.26 15.20
CA SER A 54 -7.48 -8.65 15.62
C SER A 54 -6.24 -9.50 15.30
N LEU A 55 -5.40 -9.06 14.35
CA LEU A 55 -4.22 -9.84 13.93
C LEU A 55 -3.11 -9.84 14.98
N ARG A 56 -2.50 -11.01 15.17
CA ARG A 56 -1.26 -11.14 15.95
C ARG A 56 -0.08 -10.48 15.21
N PRO A 57 1.00 -10.09 15.92
CA PRO A 57 2.14 -9.42 15.29
C PRO A 57 2.76 -10.15 14.09
N GLY A 58 2.83 -11.50 14.12
CA GLY A 58 3.36 -12.31 13.01
C GLY A 58 2.46 -12.27 11.77
N GLU A 59 1.17 -12.52 11.93
CA GLU A 59 0.17 -12.52 10.84
C GLU A 59 0.09 -11.15 10.15
N ARG A 60 0.24 -10.07 10.93
CA ARG A 60 0.23 -8.69 10.42
C ARG A 60 1.38 -8.40 9.47
N ARG A 61 2.59 -8.89 9.78
CA ARG A 61 3.76 -8.68 8.94
C ARG A 61 3.57 -9.31 7.56
N GLU A 62 2.80 -10.40 7.51
CA GLU A 62 2.52 -11.16 6.31
C GLU A 62 1.33 -10.62 5.53
N LEU A 63 0.44 -9.82 6.14
CA LEU A 63 -0.80 -9.32 5.54
C LEU A 63 -0.62 -8.57 4.20
N LEU A 64 0.48 -7.83 4.02
CA LEU A 64 0.69 -7.06 2.79
C LEU A 64 0.72 -7.96 1.54
N GLY A 65 1.33 -9.15 1.60
CA GLY A 65 1.40 -10.06 0.47
C GLY A 65 0.02 -10.52 -0.02
N PRO A 66 -0.79 -11.17 0.84
CA PRO A 66 -2.17 -11.54 0.54
C PRO A 66 -3.03 -10.37 0.08
N LEU A 67 -2.89 -9.18 0.70
CA LEU A 67 -3.63 -7.99 0.29
C LEU A 67 -3.28 -7.56 -1.15
N ILE A 68 -2.00 -7.47 -1.48
CA ILE A 68 -1.57 -7.12 -2.85
C ILE A 68 -2.02 -8.17 -3.86
N ARG A 69 -1.99 -9.46 -3.51
CA ARG A 69 -2.52 -10.53 -4.38
C ARG A 69 -4.02 -10.39 -4.62
N ALA A 70 -4.80 -10.13 -3.58
CA ALA A 70 -6.24 -9.96 -3.71
C ALA A 70 -6.56 -8.74 -4.60
N LEU A 71 -5.90 -7.60 -4.37
CA LEU A 71 -6.07 -6.39 -5.17
C LEU A 71 -5.63 -6.58 -6.65
N LYS A 72 -4.59 -7.38 -6.90
CA LYS A 72 -4.18 -7.79 -8.26
C LYS A 72 -5.20 -8.71 -8.91
N LYS A 73 -5.71 -9.70 -8.18
CA LYS A 73 -6.70 -10.65 -8.67
C LYS A 73 -8.01 -9.96 -9.06
N ASP A 74 -8.43 -8.96 -8.29
CA ASP A 74 -9.57 -8.08 -8.63
C ASP A 74 -9.27 -7.16 -9.84
N GLY A 75 -8.01 -7.03 -10.25
CA GLY A 75 -7.58 -6.13 -11.33
C GLY A 75 -7.52 -4.66 -10.91
N LEU A 76 -7.66 -4.37 -9.61
CA LEU A 76 -7.54 -3.02 -9.08
C LEU A 76 -6.08 -2.55 -9.07
N LEU A 77 -5.14 -3.46 -8.84
CA LEU A 77 -3.70 -3.24 -9.05
C LEU A 77 -3.23 -4.02 -10.28
N THR A 78 -2.47 -3.36 -11.15
CA THR A 78 -1.98 -3.95 -12.41
C THR A 78 -0.47 -4.13 -12.44
N HIS A 79 0.30 -3.25 -11.77
CA HIS A 79 1.75 -3.33 -11.74
C HIS A 79 2.29 -3.02 -10.35
N ILE A 80 3.33 -3.74 -9.92
CA ILE A 80 4.03 -3.51 -8.65
C ILE A 80 5.35 -2.79 -8.95
N LEU A 81 5.50 -1.58 -8.43
CA LEU A 81 6.72 -0.77 -8.59
C LEU A 81 7.74 -1.08 -7.49
N THR A 82 7.26 -1.26 -6.28
CA THR A 82 8.06 -1.61 -5.10
C THR A 82 7.17 -2.37 -4.13
N GLY A 83 7.65 -3.46 -3.52
CA GLY A 83 6.84 -4.27 -2.64
C GLY A 83 7.48 -5.61 -2.29
N PRO A 84 6.73 -6.55 -1.69
CA PRO A 84 7.24 -7.87 -1.31
C PRO A 84 7.84 -8.62 -2.51
N ALA A 85 8.95 -9.32 -2.26
CA ALA A 85 9.83 -9.85 -3.31
C ALA A 85 9.14 -10.81 -4.28
N GLU A 86 8.13 -11.55 -3.82
CA GLU A 86 7.39 -12.58 -4.57
C GLU A 86 6.48 -12.01 -5.68
N GLU A 87 6.13 -10.72 -5.63
CA GLU A 87 5.10 -10.14 -6.50
C GLU A 87 5.66 -9.35 -7.70
N ARG A 88 7.00 -9.28 -7.85
CA ARG A 88 7.70 -8.56 -8.92
C ARG A 88 7.86 -9.36 -10.21
N SER A 89 7.63 -10.67 -10.17
CA SER A 89 7.73 -11.57 -11.32
C SER A 89 6.37 -11.74 -11.99
N CYS A 90 6.00 -10.78 -12.82
CA CYS A 90 5.01 -10.99 -13.88
C CYS A 90 5.62 -10.49 -15.19
N SER A 91 6.60 -11.22 -15.70
CA SER A 91 6.93 -11.27 -17.12
C SER A 91 6.99 -12.75 -17.50
N SER A 92 6.13 -13.11 -18.43
CA SER A 92 6.00 -14.43 -19.06
C SER A 92 7.36 -15.05 -19.43
N GLY A 93 7.64 -16.24 -18.87
CA GLY A 93 8.75 -17.11 -19.25
C GLY A 93 8.49 -18.51 -18.73
N LYS A 94 8.33 -19.46 -19.66
CA LYS A 94 8.04 -20.87 -19.42
C LYS A 94 9.19 -21.61 -18.71
N ASP A 95 8.80 -22.64 -17.96
CA ASP A 95 9.50 -23.90 -17.65
C ASP A 95 10.97 -23.83 -17.19
N ASN A 96 11.21 -24.17 -15.92
CA ASN A 96 11.96 -25.39 -15.58
C ASN A 96 11.83 -25.72 -14.10
N VAL A 97 11.56 -27.01 -13.87
CA VAL A 97 11.63 -27.70 -12.59
C VAL A 97 13.10 -27.80 -12.20
N GLU A 98 13.49 -27.27 -11.04
CA GLU A 98 14.57 -27.88 -10.26
C GLU A 98 14.37 -27.62 -8.76
N GLU A 99 14.40 -28.73 -8.06
CA GLU A 99 14.18 -28.93 -6.63
C GLU A 99 15.46 -28.50 -5.90
N ASP A 100 15.42 -27.42 -5.10
CA ASP A 100 16.48 -27.15 -4.11
C ASP A 100 15.85 -26.82 -2.77
N SER A 101 15.66 -27.87 -2.01
CA SER A 101 15.24 -27.91 -0.62
C SER A 101 16.33 -27.32 0.30
N LYS A 102 16.35 -25.99 0.47
CA LYS A 102 16.96 -25.36 1.65
C LYS A 102 16.13 -24.15 2.11
N PRO A 103 15.72 -24.06 3.39
CA PRO A 103 15.11 -22.85 3.91
C PRO A 103 16.18 -21.74 3.93
N ARG A 104 16.12 -20.82 2.96
CA ARG A 104 16.89 -19.59 3.02
C ARG A 104 16.40 -18.80 4.23
N LYS A 105 17.27 -18.66 5.22
CA LYS A 105 17.09 -17.77 6.37
C LYS A 105 16.85 -16.36 5.81
N LEU A 106 15.58 -15.96 5.77
CA LEU A 106 15.16 -14.68 5.22
C LEU A 106 15.56 -13.61 6.25
N GLU A 107 16.80 -13.14 6.19
CA GLU A 107 17.20 -11.98 6.96
C GLU A 107 16.36 -10.79 6.50
N ALA A 108 15.52 -10.31 7.42
CA ALA A 108 14.66 -9.16 7.27
C ALA A 108 15.51 -7.91 7.02
N LYS A 109 15.83 -7.61 5.76
CA LYS A 109 16.40 -6.31 5.42
C LYS A 109 15.29 -5.26 5.58
N PRO A 110 15.44 -4.27 6.47
CA PRO A 110 14.41 -3.26 6.69
C PRO A 110 14.16 -2.49 5.39
N ASN A 111 12.89 -2.27 5.12
CA ASN A 111 12.38 -1.53 3.98
C ASN A 111 12.97 -0.12 4.05
N ARG A 112 13.96 0.17 3.20
CA ARG A 112 14.77 1.37 3.27
C ARG A 112 14.09 2.51 2.52
N TRP A 113 13.30 3.32 3.22
CA TRP A 113 12.98 4.70 2.82
C TRP A 113 13.61 5.62 3.88
N GLY A 114 14.46 6.56 3.46
CA GLY A 114 14.97 7.62 4.34
C GLY A 114 16.04 7.27 5.40
N GLY A 115 16.27 6.00 5.73
CA GLY A 115 17.45 5.57 6.49
C GLY A 115 17.40 5.73 8.02
N VAL A 116 16.30 6.19 8.61
CA VAL A 116 16.10 6.19 10.07
C VAL A 116 14.61 5.87 10.32
N ALA A 117 14.31 4.92 11.21
CA ALA A 117 12.96 4.77 11.74
C ALA A 117 12.71 5.96 12.68
N ILE A 118 11.92 6.93 12.24
CA ILE A 118 11.76 8.21 12.94
C ILE A 118 10.65 8.13 13.99
N PHE A 119 9.75 7.15 13.87
CA PHE A 119 8.75 6.81 14.86
C PHE A 119 8.98 5.40 15.43
N PRO A 120 8.65 5.14 16.71
CA PRO A 120 8.72 3.79 17.32
C PRO A 120 7.94 2.72 16.53
N GLY A 121 7.05 3.12 15.61
CA GLY A 121 6.23 2.26 14.77
C GLY A 121 6.61 2.20 13.28
N GLU A 122 7.67 2.86 12.81
CA GLU A 122 7.99 2.85 11.37
C GLU A 122 8.44 1.46 10.89
N GLN A 123 9.16 0.73 11.73
CA GLN A 123 9.49 -0.69 11.51
C GLN A 123 8.29 -1.63 11.58
N THR A 124 7.13 -1.15 12.03
CA THR A 124 5.88 -1.95 12.11
C THR A 124 4.97 -1.78 10.89
N SER A 125 5.44 -1.02 9.88
CA SER A 125 4.70 -0.81 8.65
C SER A 125 5.36 -1.51 7.47
N SER A 126 4.54 -2.11 6.61
CA SER A 126 4.96 -2.63 5.32
C SER A 126 4.25 -1.84 4.22
N CYS A 127 4.96 -1.59 3.11
CA CYS A 127 4.44 -0.75 2.04
C CYS A 127 4.65 -1.37 0.66
N CYS A 128 3.77 -0.99 -0.27
CA CYS A 128 3.83 -1.35 -1.66
C CYS A 128 3.47 -0.12 -2.49
N MET A 129 4.32 0.24 -3.45
CA MET A 129 4.01 1.23 -4.49
C MET A 129 3.59 0.48 -5.73
N ALA A 130 2.45 0.85 -6.31
CA ALA A 130 1.84 0.14 -7.42
C ALA A 130 1.17 1.08 -8.42
N ILE A 131 0.81 0.51 -9.57
CA ILE A 131 -0.11 1.12 -10.52
C ILE A 131 -1.46 0.44 -10.34
N GLY A 132 -2.48 1.24 -10.05
CA GLY A 132 -3.87 0.81 -10.00
C GLY A 132 -4.65 1.20 -11.24
N MET A 133 -5.73 0.47 -11.54
CA MET A 133 -6.61 0.73 -12.68
C MET A 133 -8.05 0.92 -12.23
N LEU A 134 -8.65 2.05 -12.60
CA LEU A 134 -10.10 2.25 -12.52
C LEU A 134 -10.73 2.02 -13.90
N PRO A 135 -11.72 1.11 -14.01
CA PRO A 135 -12.48 0.98 -15.25
C PRO A 135 -13.29 2.26 -15.51
N LYS A 136 -13.45 2.64 -16.78
CA LYS A 136 -14.41 3.70 -17.15
C LYS A 136 -15.79 3.08 -17.33
N GLU A 137 -16.82 3.76 -16.82
CA GLU A 137 -18.22 3.28 -16.88
C GLU A 137 -18.76 3.03 -18.30
N ARG A 138 -18.19 3.63 -19.34
CA ARG A 138 -18.70 3.58 -20.73
C ARG A 138 -17.78 2.87 -21.73
N GLY A 139 -17.22 1.71 -21.35
CA GLY A 139 -16.45 0.87 -22.28
C GLY A 139 -15.15 1.50 -22.83
N GLY A 140 -14.72 2.63 -22.26
CA GLY A 140 -13.44 3.24 -22.57
C GLY A 140 -12.29 2.56 -21.82
N LEU A 141 -11.07 2.74 -22.33
CA LEU A 141 -9.86 2.26 -21.65
C LEU A 141 -9.81 2.81 -20.21
N GLY A 142 -9.59 1.92 -19.25
CA GLY A 142 -9.45 2.25 -17.84
C GLY A 142 -8.28 3.21 -17.61
N ILE A 143 -8.31 3.93 -16.48
CA ILE A 143 -7.29 4.92 -16.17
C ILE A 143 -6.32 4.37 -15.12
N HIS A 144 -5.03 4.47 -15.43
CA HIS A 144 -3.95 4.07 -14.53
C HIS A 144 -3.56 5.19 -13.57
N ARG A 145 -3.44 4.85 -12.29
CA ARG A 145 -3.11 5.75 -11.16
C ARG A 145 -1.96 5.18 -10.34
N ARG A 146 -1.11 6.05 -9.77
CA ARG A 146 -0.13 5.60 -8.75
C ARG A 146 -0.89 5.38 -7.46
N VAL A 147 -0.60 4.26 -6.80
CA VAL A 147 -1.22 3.88 -5.54
C VAL A 147 -0.14 3.44 -4.57
N ASP A 148 -0.12 4.05 -3.40
CA ASP A 148 0.74 3.69 -2.29
C ASP A 148 -0.11 2.95 -1.24
N VAL A 149 0.16 1.66 -1.06
CA VAL A 149 -0.52 0.79 -0.10
C VAL A 149 0.36 0.58 1.11
N ARG A 150 -0.15 0.87 2.30
CA ARG A 150 0.53 0.64 3.57
C ARG A 150 -0.30 -0.24 4.50
N VAL A 151 0.36 -1.15 5.18
CA VAL A 151 -0.20 -1.92 6.29
C VAL A 151 0.54 -1.52 7.55
N CYS A 152 -0.17 -1.22 8.64
CA CYS A 152 0.46 -0.85 9.92
C CYS A 152 -0.13 -1.60 11.13
N HIS A 153 0.59 -1.49 12.25
CA HIS A 153 0.09 -1.90 13.56
C HIS A 153 -0.91 -0.87 14.11
N PRO A 154 -2.01 -1.29 14.79
CA PRO A 154 -2.99 -0.37 15.37
C PRO A 154 -2.37 0.63 16.35
N SER A 155 -1.42 0.20 17.19
CA SER A 155 -0.72 1.13 18.10
C SER A 155 0.17 2.14 17.37
N ALA A 156 0.58 1.85 16.13
CA ALA A 156 1.33 2.78 15.29
C ALA A 156 0.40 3.66 14.43
N LEU A 157 -0.90 3.36 14.37
CA LEU A 157 -1.84 4.03 13.47
C LEU A 157 -1.87 5.56 13.65
N PRO A 158 -1.93 6.14 14.88
CA PRO A 158 -1.93 7.60 15.01
C PRO A 158 -0.69 8.27 14.41
N PHE A 159 0.49 7.66 14.62
CA PHE A 159 1.76 8.17 14.10
C PHE A 159 1.87 7.98 12.59
N GLN A 160 1.41 6.83 12.08
CA GLN A 160 1.39 6.54 10.66
C GLN A 160 0.40 7.42 9.91
N LEU A 161 -0.79 7.68 10.47
CA LEU A 161 -1.75 8.63 9.91
C LEU A 161 -1.17 10.05 9.89
N LEU A 162 -0.50 10.48 10.96
CA LEU A 162 0.17 11.77 11.01
C LEU A 162 1.20 11.87 9.89
N HIS A 163 2.18 10.96 9.86
CA HIS A 163 3.26 11.00 8.87
C HIS A 163 2.75 10.85 7.43
N PHE A 164 1.91 9.84 7.17
CA PHE A 164 1.48 9.49 5.81
C PHE A 164 0.48 10.49 5.23
N SER A 165 -0.25 11.21 6.09
CA SER A 165 -1.22 12.21 5.66
C SER A 165 -0.67 13.62 5.69
N SER A 166 0.53 13.82 6.22
CA SER A 166 1.16 15.14 6.27
C SER A 166 1.87 15.48 4.97
N GLY A 167 2.03 16.78 4.72
CA GLY A 167 2.92 17.25 3.67
C GLY A 167 4.38 16.98 4.02
N LYS A 168 5.25 16.95 3.02
CA LYS A 168 6.69 16.74 3.21
C LYS A 168 7.29 17.80 4.14
N GLU A 169 6.89 19.06 3.95
CA GLU A 169 7.34 20.21 4.73
C GLU A 169 6.92 20.09 6.20
N PHE A 170 5.66 19.69 6.43
CA PHE A 170 5.16 19.46 7.79
C PHE A 170 5.94 18.34 8.49
N ASN A 171 6.11 17.19 7.82
CA ASN A 171 6.86 16.07 8.37
C ASN A 171 8.30 16.48 8.70
N GLN A 172 8.96 17.23 7.81
CA GLN A 172 10.32 17.69 8.04
C GLN A 172 10.42 18.62 9.25
N ALA A 173 9.52 19.59 9.37
CA ALA A 173 9.47 20.52 10.49
C ALA A 173 9.12 19.83 11.82
N TYR A 174 8.15 18.90 11.80
CA TYR A 174 7.73 18.16 12.98
C TYR A 174 8.84 17.26 13.52
N LEU A 175 9.60 16.62 12.62
CA LEU A 175 10.65 15.67 13.00
C LEU A 175 11.97 16.35 13.39
N ASN A 176 12.20 17.59 12.95
CA ASN A 176 13.40 18.36 13.24
C ASN A 176 13.00 19.76 13.76
N PRO A 177 12.42 19.86 14.97
CA PRO A 177 12.12 21.15 15.57
C PRO A 177 13.43 21.88 15.85
N THR A 178 13.52 23.13 15.38
CA THR A 178 14.63 24.07 15.67
C THR A 178 14.65 24.48 17.14
#